data_AF-L0DLM8-F1
#
_entry.id   AF-L0DLM8-F1
#
_cell.length_a   1.000
_cell.length_b   1.000
_cell.length_c   1.000
_cell.angle_alpha   90.00
_cell.angle_beta   90.00
_cell.angle_gamma   90.00
#
_symmetry.space_group_name_H-M   'P 1'
#
loop_
_entity.id
_entity.type
_entity.pdbx_description
1 polymer ?
#
loop_
_entity_poly.entity_id
_entity_poly.type
_entity_poly.pdbx_seq_one_letter_code
_entity_poly.pdbx_strand_id
1 'polypeptide(L)'
;MCDGEFLMRCKIPDEPLKAQVALAARRAIAQLGTVPTETIRPDDRFAHDLVQLPFWDSLDWLGYIIEVEQPFEGKVVFDSSVIDEAVKLAGGRPLELRVKHVVRATVLAASYRPEKAVLYEDI
;
A
#
# COMPACT_ATOMS: atom_id res chain seq x y z
N MET A 1 -13.91 7.44 6.59
CA MET A 1 -14.11 7.49 5.12
C MET A 1 -14.27 6.08 4.61
N CYS A 2 -15.26 5.83 3.76
CA CYS A 2 -15.51 4.49 3.19
C CYS A 2 -14.48 4.13 2.10
N ASP A 3 -14.39 2.84 1.78
CA ASP A 3 -13.38 2.31 0.86
C ASP A 3 -13.53 2.84 -0.57
N GLY A 4 -14.77 2.96 -1.09
CA GLY A 4 -15.01 3.50 -2.42
C GLY A 4 -14.54 4.94 -2.59
N GLU A 5 -14.81 5.81 -1.62
CA GLU A 5 -14.33 7.19 -1.63
C GLU A 5 -12.80 7.27 -1.54
N PHE A 6 -12.19 6.41 -0.72
CA PHE A 6 -10.75 6.32 -0.58
C PHE A 6 -10.07 5.94 -1.90
N LEU A 7 -10.52 4.85 -2.54
CA LEU A 7 -9.99 4.38 -3.81
C LEU A 7 -10.09 5.43 -4.92
N MET A 8 -11.24 6.10 -5.02
CA MET A 8 -11.48 7.18 -5.97
C MET A 8 -10.47 8.33 -5.76
N ARG A 9 -10.29 8.79 -4.52
CA ARG A 9 -9.37 9.90 -4.19
C ARG A 9 -7.90 9.51 -4.36
N CYS A 10 -7.57 8.24 -4.19
CA CYS A 10 -6.27 7.66 -4.51
C CYS A 10 -6.07 7.43 -6.02
N LYS A 11 -7.08 7.68 -6.86
CA LYS A 11 -7.04 7.47 -8.32
C LYS A 11 -6.63 6.03 -8.68
N ILE A 12 -7.15 5.06 -7.93
CA ILE A 12 -6.91 3.64 -8.21
C ILE A 12 -7.79 3.21 -9.37
N PRO A 13 -7.24 2.51 -10.39
CA PRO A 13 -8.05 1.95 -11.47
C PRO A 13 -9.13 1.02 -10.93
N ASP A 14 -10.28 0.98 -11.62
CA ASP A 14 -11.39 0.09 -11.29
C ASP A 14 -11.10 -1.35 -11.75
N GLU A 15 -10.08 -1.94 -11.14
CA GLU A 15 -9.66 -3.32 -11.33
C GLU A 15 -9.69 -4.01 -9.97
N PRO A 16 -10.42 -5.14 -9.80
CA PRO A 16 -10.66 -5.75 -8.48
C PRO A 16 -9.38 -6.01 -7.67
N LEU A 17 -8.31 -6.45 -8.33
CA LEU A 17 -7.06 -6.78 -7.67
C LEU A 17 -6.28 -5.53 -7.24
N LYS A 18 -6.27 -4.47 -8.07
CA LYS A 18 -5.66 -3.18 -7.71
C LYS A 18 -6.40 -2.52 -6.55
N ALA A 19 -7.74 -2.63 -6.54
CA ALA A 19 -8.55 -2.18 -5.42
C ALA A 19 -8.21 -2.95 -4.14
N GLN A 20 -8.06 -4.28 -4.20
CA GLN A 20 -7.66 -5.09 -3.04
C GLN A 20 -6.29 -4.68 -2.50
N VAL A 21 -5.28 -4.52 -3.37
CA VAL A 21 -3.93 -4.08 -2.99
C VAL A 21 -3.98 -2.69 -2.35
N ALA A 22 -4.74 -1.75 -2.92
CA ALA A 22 -4.87 -0.41 -2.37
C ALA A 22 -5.54 -0.40 -0.98
N LEU A 23 -6.55 -1.26 -0.76
CA LEU A 23 -7.20 -1.39 0.54
C LEU A 23 -6.32 -2.10 1.57
N ALA A 24 -5.51 -3.09 1.15
CA ALA A 24 -4.50 -3.71 1.99
C ALA A 24 -3.45 -2.68 2.44
N ALA A 25 -2.95 -1.85 1.52
CA ALA A 25 -2.06 -0.72 1.81
C ALA A 25 -2.64 0.22 2.88
N ARG A 26 -3.91 0.61 2.74
CA ARG A 26 -4.60 1.47 3.72
C ARG A 26 -4.69 0.80 5.10
N ARG A 27 -5.04 -0.48 5.15
CA ARG A 27 -5.16 -1.26 6.40
C ARG A 27 -3.80 -1.41 7.08
N ALA A 28 -2.74 -1.71 6.32
CA ALA A 28 -1.38 -1.78 6.85
C ALA A 28 -0.95 -0.46 7.49
N ILE A 29 -1.21 0.68 6.83
CA ILE A 29 -0.91 2.00 7.40
C ILE A 29 -1.63 2.19 8.74
N ALA A 30 -2.91 1.84 8.79
CA ALA A 30 -3.73 1.98 9.98
C ALA A 30 -3.28 1.06 11.12
N GLN A 31 -2.99 -0.20 10.81
CA GLN A 31 -2.56 -1.21 11.77
C GLN A 31 -1.22 -0.84 12.40
N LEU A 32 -0.23 -0.48 11.58
CA LEU A 32 1.08 -0.03 12.05
C LEU A 32 0.97 1.27 12.86
N GLY A 33 0.11 2.18 12.43
CA GLY A 33 -0.23 3.41 13.17
C GLY A 33 -1.11 3.19 14.40
N THR A 34 -1.56 1.96 14.68
CA THR A 34 -2.48 1.62 15.78
C THR A 34 -3.76 2.49 15.79
N VAL A 35 -4.33 2.74 14.61
CA VAL A 35 -5.55 3.55 14.43
C VAL A 35 -6.59 2.81 13.58
N PRO A 36 -7.88 3.18 13.68
CA PRO A 36 -8.91 2.61 12.80
C PRO A 36 -8.65 2.97 11.32
N THR A 37 -8.91 2.03 10.40
CA THR A 37 -8.61 2.20 8.96
C THR A 37 -9.34 3.40 8.33
N GLU A 38 -10.55 3.66 8.80
CA GLU A 38 -11.42 4.75 8.35
C GLU A 38 -10.90 6.15 8.71
N THR A 39 -9.92 6.27 9.62
CA THR A 39 -9.27 7.53 9.97
C THR A 39 -8.21 7.90 8.93
N ILE A 40 -7.53 6.94 8.33
CA ILE A 40 -6.52 7.15 7.29
C ILE A 40 -7.16 7.78 6.05
N ARG A 41 -6.67 8.96 5.67
CA ARG A 41 -7.14 9.74 4.52
C ARG A 41 -6.08 9.80 3.42
N PRO A 42 -6.49 9.86 2.14
CA PRO A 42 -5.58 9.94 0.99
C PRO A 42 -4.62 11.12 1.05
N ASP A 43 -5.03 12.22 1.68
CA ASP A 43 -4.26 13.46 1.71
C ASP A 43 -3.42 13.64 2.97
N ASP A 44 -3.48 12.70 3.93
CA ASP A 44 -2.64 12.74 5.13
C ASP A 44 -1.16 12.70 4.72
N ARG A 45 -0.39 13.63 5.28
CA ARG A 45 1.06 13.79 5.06
C ARG A 45 1.81 12.94 6.06
N PHE A 46 2.78 12.15 5.57
CA PHE A 46 3.60 11.32 6.45
C PHE A 46 4.39 12.15 7.45
N ALA A 47 5.04 13.21 6.98
CA ALA A 47 5.91 14.07 7.79
C ALA A 47 5.17 15.00 8.78
N HIS A 48 3.84 15.04 8.78
CA HIS A 48 3.08 15.95 9.65
C HIS A 48 1.94 15.25 10.37
N ASP A 49 1.10 14.55 9.62
CA ASP A 49 -0.11 13.92 10.15
C ASP A 49 0.21 12.55 10.73
N LEU A 50 0.97 11.71 9.99
CA LEU A 50 1.26 10.34 10.42
C LEU A 50 2.48 10.21 11.34
N VAL A 51 3.41 11.16 11.35
CA VAL A 51 4.57 11.16 12.27
C VAL A 51 4.17 11.13 13.75
N GLN A 52 2.93 11.54 14.05
CA GLN A 52 2.34 11.47 15.40
C GLN A 52 1.90 10.06 15.80
N LEU A 53 1.76 9.16 14.82
CA LEU A 53 1.36 7.78 15.05
C LEU A 53 2.59 6.93 15.38
N PRO A 54 2.43 5.88 16.23
CA PRO A 54 3.46 4.86 16.39
C PRO A 54 3.92 4.34 15.01
N PHE A 55 5.19 3.95 14.89
CA PHE A 55 5.84 3.39 13.69
C PHE A 55 6.40 4.39 12.64
N TRP A 56 5.87 5.60 12.50
CA TRP A 56 6.19 6.47 11.34
C TRP A 56 7.33 7.51 11.54
N ASP A 57 8.36 7.20 12.36
CA ASP A 57 9.48 8.14 12.61
C ASP A 57 10.62 8.03 11.57
N SER A 58 10.94 6.84 11.07
CA SER A 58 11.87 6.65 9.93
C SER A 58 11.44 5.53 9.00
N LEU A 59 10.12 5.27 8.97
CA LEU A 59 9.43 4.41 8.02
C LEU A 59 10.19 3.10 7.75
N ASP A 60 10.02 2.12 8.65
CA ASP A 60 10.49 0.75 8.41
C ASP A 60 9.64 0.12 7.30
N TRP A 61 10.00 0.46 6.06
CA TRP A 61 9.27 0.10 4.85
C TRP A 61 9.07 -1.40 4.72
N LEU A 62 10.00 -2.20 5.26
CA LEU A 62 9.88 -3.64 5.25
C LEU A 62 8.65 -4.11 6.04
N GLY A 63 8.41 -3.53 7.23
CA GLY A 63 7.22 -3.83 8.02
C GLY A 63 5.92 -3.47 7.28
N TYR A 64 5.89 -2.33 6.59
CA TYR A 64 4.77 -1.98 5.72
C TYR A 64 4.56 -3.00 4.60
N ILE A 65 5.60 -3.39 3.87
CA ILE A 65 5.48 -4.36 2.77
C ILE A 65 4.97 -5.71 3.28
N ILE A 66 5.50 -6.22 4.39
CA ILE A 66 5.06 -7.48 5.01
C ILE A 66 3.56 -7.44 5.34
N GLU A 67 3.10 -6.36 5.98
CA GLU A 67 1.68 -6.19 6.35
C GLU A 67 0.77 -6.09 5.11
N VAL A 68 1.25 -5.50 4.01
CA VAL A 68 0.47 -5.45 2.75
C VAL A 68 0.46 -6.79 2.04
N GLU A 69 1.55 -7.57 2.09
CA GLU A 69 1.65 -8.89 1.45
C GLU A 69 0.84 -9.97 2.18
N GLN A 70 0.74 -9.88 3.51
CA GLN A 70 0.16 -10.92 4.35
C GLN A 70 -1.24 -11.41 3.87
N PRO A 71 -2.19 -10.54 3.50
CA PRO A 71 -3.53 -10.96 3.05
C PRO A 71 -3.52 -11.74 1.72
N PHE A 72 -2.42 -11.69 0.97
CA PHE A 72 -2.30 -12.33 -0.34
C PHE A 72 -1.55 -13.66 -0.30
N GLU A 73 -1.07 -14.11 0.86
CA GLU A 73 -0.38 -15.41 1.01
C GLU A 73 0.75 -15.63 -0.02
N GLY A 74 1.48 -14.57 -0.37
CA GLY A 74 2.58 -14.60 -1.34
C GLY A 74 2.15 -14.64 -2.82
N LYS A 75 0.86 -14.50 -3.14
CA LYS A 75 0.35 -14.33 -4.51
C LYS A 75 0.69 -12.97 -5.11
N VAL A 76 0.84 -11.97 -4.26
CA VAL A 76 1.31 -10.63 -4.60
C VAL A 76 2.62 -10.40 -3.85
N VAL A 77 3.63 -9.93 -4.57
CA VAL A 77 4.92 -9.54 -4.01
C VAL A 77 5.24 -8.12 -4.45
N PHE A 78 5.86 -7.36 -3.55
CA PHE A 78 6.31 -6.00 -3.82
C PHE A 78 7.83 -5.96 -3.73
N ASP A 79 8.45 -5.20 -4.63
CA ASP A 79 9.87 -4.93 -4.52
C ASP A 79 10.12 -3.68 -3.64
N SER A 80 11.39 -3.40 -3.37
CA SER A 80 11.80 -2.25 -2.56
C SER A 80 11.54 -0.89 -3.26
N SER A 81 11.06 -0.86 -4.50
CA SER A 81 10.85 0.38 -5.26
C SER A 81 9.61 1.16 -4.84
N VAL A 82 8.74 0.59 -4.00
CA VAL A 82 7.50 1.25 -3.53
C VAL A 82 7.79 2.65 -3.00
N ILE A 83 8.86 2.83 -2.21
CA ILE A 83 9.20 4.15 -1.67
C ILE A 83 9.68 5.11 -2.75
N ASP A 84 10.56 4.67 -3.64
CA ASP A 84 11.10 5.49 -4.71
C ASP A 84 9.97 5.97 -5.63
N GLU A 85 9.05 5.07 -5.98
CA GLU A 85 7.86 5.41 -6.76
C GLU A 85 6.93 6.36 -6.01
N ALA A 86 6.73 6.17 -4.70
CA ALA A 86 5.90 7.07 -3.90
C ALA A 86 6.50 8.48 -3.83
N VAL A 87 7.82 8.61 -3.71
CA VAL A 87 8.54 9.90 -3.74
C VAL A 87 8.46 10.54 -5.13
N LYS A 88 8.61 9.77 -6.22
CA LYS A 88 8.39 10.27 -7.59
C LYS A 88 6.98 10.80 -7.77
N LEU A 89 5.97 10.08 -7.28
CA LEU A 89 4.57 10.52 -7.31
C LEU A 89 4.31 11.79 -6.48
N ALA A 90 5.12 12.04 -5.44
CA ALA A 90 5.13 13.29 -4.68
C ALA A 90 5.90 14.44 -5.37
N GLY A 91 6.39 14.23 -6.59
CA GLY A 91 7.20 15.19 -7.34
C GLY A 91 8.62 15.30 -6.81
N GLY A 92 9.19 14.22 -6.27
CA GLY A 92 10.56 14.18 -5.76
C GLY A 92 10.75 14.86 -4.39
N ARG A 93 9.66 15.13 -3.66
CA ARG A 93 9.67 15.84 -2.37
C ARG A 93 9.17 14.94 -1.24
N PRO A 94 10.06 14.28 -0.47
CA PRO A 94 9.66 13.36 0.60
C PRO A 94 8.75 13.98 1.66
N LEU A 95 8.92 15.27 1.98
CA LEU A 95 8.07 15.98 2.94
C LEU A 95 6.62 16.20 2.44
N GLU A 96 6.40 16.09 1.13
CA GLU A 96 5.08 16.16 0.51
C GLU A 96 4.49 14.75 0.23
N LEU A 97 5.13 13.70 0.76
CA LEU A 97 4.61 12.34 0.70
C LEU A 97 3.29 12.24 1.44
N ARG A 98 2.30 11.67 0.76
CA ARG A 98 0.93 11.49 1.28
C ARG A 98 0.52 10.05 1.13
N VAL A 99 -0.48 9.63 1.88
CA VAL A 99 -1.05 8.28 1.81
C VAL A 99 -1.36 7.88 0.37
N LYS A 100 -2.00 8.75 -0.42
CA LYS A 100 -2.32 8.46 -1.82
C LYS A 100 -1.09 8.17 -2.70
N HIS A 101 0.08 8.73 -2.38
CA HIS A 101 1.30 8.47 -3.14
C HIS A 101 1.81 7.06 -2.83
N VAL A 102 1.86 6.70 -1.55
CA VAL A 102 2.28 5.37 -1.09
C VAL A 102 1.33 4.29 -1.62
N VAL A 103 0.02 4.45 -1.43
CA VAL A 103 -0.99 3.49 -1.91
C VAL A 103 -0.88 3.26 -3.42
N ARG A 104 -0.73 4.33 -4.20
CA ARG A 104 -0.56 4.21 -5.66
C ARG A 104 0.75 3.51 -6.03
N ALA A 105 1.85 3.85 -5.37
CA ALA A 105 3.13 3.20 -5.60
C ALA A 105 3.06 1.70 -5.28
N THR A 106 2.40 1.32 -4.19
CA THR A 106 2.17 -0.08 -3.84
C THR A 106 1.38 -0.83 -4.92
N VAL A 107 0.32 -0.21 -5.46
CA VAL A 107 -0.43 -0.79 -6.59
C VAL A 107 0.43 -0.94 -7.85
N LEU A 108 1.34 0.01 -8.12
CA LEU A 108 2.23 -0.03 -9.29
C LEU A 108 3.35 -1.07 -9.14
N ALA A 109 3.87 -1.25 -7.93
CA ALA A 109 4.95 -2.20 -7.63
C ALA A 109 4.45 -3.64 -7.42
N ALA A 110 3.14 -3.85 -7.33
CA ALA A 110 2.54 -5.16 -7.16
C ALA A 110 2.89 -6.07 -8.36
N SER A 111 3.76 -7.06 -8.11
CA SER A 111 4.06 -8.13 -9.04
C SER A 111 3.26 -9.38 -8.69
N TYR A 112 2.57 -9.92 -9.69
CA TYR A 112 1.71 -11.09 -9.50
C TYR A 112 2.47 -12.36 -9.83
N ARG A 113 2.49 -13.31 -8.90
CA ARG A 113 2.91 -14.68 -9.23
C ARG A 113 1.70 -15.40 -9.82
N PRO A 114 1.78 -15.96 -11.03
CA PRO A 114 0.76 -16.88 -11.47
C PRO A 114 0.69 -18.02 -10.45
N GLU A 115 -0.53 -18.41 -10.04
CA GLU A 115 -0.73 -19.69 -9.35
C GLU A 115 -0.03 -20.73 -10.23
N LYS A 116 0.95 -21.45 -9.66
CA LYS A 116 1.58 -22.57 -10.36
C LYS A 116 0.44 -23.39 -10.94
N ALA A 117 0.39 -23.52 -12.27
CA ALA A 117 -0.43 -24.53 -12.89
C ALA A 117 -0.07 -25.82 -12.16
N VAL A 118 -1.05 -26.39 -11.46
CA VAL A 118 -0.94 -27.74 -10.93
C VAL A 118 -0.77 -28.59 -12.17
N LEU A 119 0.47 -28.88 -12.54
CA LEU A 119 0.79 -29.96 -13.44
C LEU A 119 0.29 -31.19 -12.70
N TYR A 120 -0.91 -31.63 -13.07
CA TYR A 120 -1.30 -33.01 -12.90
C TYR A 120 -0.24 -33.81 -13.66
N GLU A 121 0.82 -34.20 -12.97
CA GLU A 121 1.54 -35.41 -13.32
C GLU A 121 0.61 -36.56 -12.93
N ASP A 122 -0.34 -36.86 -13.84
CA ASP A 122 -0.74 -38.23 -14.05
C ASP A 122 0.54 -38.99 -14.45
N ILE A 123 1.02 -39.89 -13.58
CA ILE A 123 1.55 -41.24 -13.84
C ILE A 123 1.82 -41.92 -12.48
#